data_AF-A0A059AZE5-F1
#
_entry.id   AF-A0A059AZE5-F1
#
_cell.length_a   1.000
_cell.length_b   1.000
_cell.length_c   1.000
_cell.angle_alpha   90.00
_cell.angle_beta   90.00
_cell.angle_gamma   90.00
#
_symmetry.space_group_name_H-M   'P 1'
#
loop_
_entity.id
_entity.type
_entity.pdbx_description
1 polymer ?
#
loop_
_entity_poly.entity_id
_entity_poly.type
_entity_poly.pdbx_seq_one_letter_code
_entity_poly.pdbx_strand_id
1 'polypeptide(L)'
;MATDRLEMDHEVAKIILESTWNDKELIHLVDYYFNHCLRILGFYTSLGTCLGLARDNQSRIQLAIMHYEEERGENVGGEKYVKTLQDLQRLREAGGPFTYEFSMLFNSVWEQQAEMLQKLQAREKLDKELKSAQTWRRVTIAIFVTVFMSALILSVVAVAKAWKPVVIALAAGLPAPIATAGKWCDSWWKKYRRERKGKKELIDLMNAGTRISINDLVTIRLLVSKLGTEIESILQNAGFILGEEQEEAMKLGMREIKKRAEVFMKTMEDLSTQADKSSHEIHRARTVILQRIIGQPSR
;
A
#
# COMPACT_ATOMS: atom_id res chain seq x y z
N MET A 1 15.13 3.33 15.78
CA MET A 1 15.76 2.13 15.19
C MET A 1 14.96 1.54 14.02
N ALA A 2 13.66 1.25 14.15
CA ALA A 2 12.86 0.75 13.02
C ALA A 2 12.56 1.84 11.96
N THR A 3 12.23 3.06 12.39
CA THR A 3 12.04 4.24 11.51
C THR A 3 13.32 4.62 10.76
N ASP A 4 14.45 4.69 11.46
CA ASP A 4 15.75 5.04 10.86
C ASP A 4 16.15 4.08 9.73
N ARG A 5 15.84 2.79 9.88
CA ARG A 5 16.07 1.78 8.84
C ARG A 5 15.20 2.01 7.61
N LEU A 6 13.94 2.35 7.81
CA LEU A 6 12.99 2.60 6.72
C LEU A 6 13.34 3.86 5.92
N GLU A 7 13.91 4.87 6.58
CA GLU A 7 14.41 6.09 5.93
C GLU A 7 15.69 5.82 5.15
N MET A 8 16.63 5.04 5.69
CA MET A 8 17.81 4.61 4.93
C MET A 8 17.45 3.80 3.67
N ASP A 9 16.49 2.88 3.79
CA ASP A 9 15.99 2.09 2.66
C ASP A 9 15.43 2.98 1.54
N HIS A 10 14.74 4.08 1.90
CA HIS A 10 14.23 5.08 0.96
C HIS A 10 15.36 5.82 0.25
N GLU A 11 16.33 6.35 1.00
CA GLU A 11 17.45 7.12 0.43
C GLU A 11 18.33 6.26 -0.49
N VAL A 12 18.58 5.01 -0.10
CA VAL A 12 19.29 4.04 -0.94
C VAL A 12 18.53 3.80 -2.25
N ALA A 13 17.22 3.62 -2.21
CA ALA A 13 16.40 3.45 -3.42
C ALA A 13 16.53 4.65 -4.37
N LYS A 14 16.49 5.86 -3.82
CA LYS A 14 16.60 7.10 -4.59
C LYS A 14 17.96 7.23 -5.30
N ILE A 15 19.06 7.04 -4.58
CA ILE A 15 20.44 7.10 -5.13
C ILE A 15 20.63 6.09 -6.28
N ILE A 16 20.11 4.87 -6.11
CA ILE A 16 20.22 3.83 -7.14
C ILE A 16 19.39 4.20 -8.37
N LEU A 17 18.18 4.73 -8.21
CA LEU A 17 17.34 5.12 -9.35
C LEU A 17 17.94 6.29 -10.14
N GLU A 18 18.53 7.27 -9.44
CA GLU A 18 19.23 8.41 -10.07
C GLU A 18 20.43 7.96 -10.91
N SER A 19 21.21 7.01 -10.40
CA SER A 19 22.39 6.48 -11.10
C SER A 19 22.07 5.49 -12.23
N THR A 20 20.92 4.79 -12.17
CA THR A 20 20.59 3.72 -13.13
C THR A 20 19.65 4.15 -14.26
N TRP A 21 18.54 4.84 -13.96
CA TRP A 21 17.44 5.00 -14.91
C TRP A 21 17.20 6.45 -15.36
N ASN A 22 17.74 7.44 -14.64
CA ASN A 22 17.65 8.88 -14.93
C ASN A 22 16.25 9.32 -15.43
N ASP A 23 15.20 8.79 -14.81
CA ASP A 23 13.80 9.00 -15.14
C ASP A 23 13.16 9.77 -14.00
N LYS A 24 13.21 11.09 -14.09
CA LYS A 24 12.80 12.00 -12.99
C LYS A 24 11.38 11.75 -12.51
N GLU A 25 10.46 11.47 -13.44
CA GLU A 25 9.06 11.19 -13.10
C GLU A 25 8.92 9.86 -12.34
N LEU A 26 9.65 8.81 -12.75
CA LEU A 26 9.64 7.55 -12.03
C LEU A 26 10.30 7.66 -10.66
N ILE A 27 11.39 8.41 -10.54
CA ILE A 27 12.05 8.68 -9.25
C ILE A 27 11.06 9.37 -8.31
N HIS A 28 10.39 10.43 -8.77
CA HIS A 28 9.38 11.13 -7.96
C HIS A 28 8.19 10.22 -7.60
N LEU A 29 7.76 9.33 -8.49
CA LEU A 29 6.69 8.38 -8.21
C LEU A 29 7.09 7.38 -7.12
N VAL A 30 8.33 6.88 -7.17
CA VAL A 30 8.86 5.96 -6.16
C VAL A 30 9.04 6.68 -4.82
N ASP A 31 9.60 7.89 -4.84
CA ASP A 31 9.76 8.72 -3.64
C ASP A 31 8.41 8.99 -2.96
N TYR A 32 7.41 9.40 -3.74
CA TYR A 32 6.04 9.58 -3.27
C TYR A 32 5.47 8.28 -2.68
N TYR A 33 5.69 7.13 -3.34
CA TYR A 33 5.24 5.83 -2.85
C TYR A 33 5.84 5.48 -1.47
N PHE A 34 7.17 5.59 -1.31
CA PHE A 34 7.82 5.24 -0.05
C PHE A 34 7.41 6.19 1.09
N ASN A 35 7.33 7.49 0.82
CA ASN A 35 6.84 8.49 1.77
C ASN A 35 5.39 8.21 2.18
N HIS A 36 4.55 7.83 1.22
CA HIS A 36 3.18 7.45 1.50
C HIS A 36 3.08 6.18 2.35
N CYS A 37 3.91 5.15 2.07
CA CYS A 37 3.98 3.96 2.92
C CYS A 37 4.38 4.29 4.37
N LEU A 38 5.29 5.24 4.58
CA LEU A 38 5.64 5.70 5.95
C LEU A 38 4.43 6.30 6.66
N ARG A 39 3.63 7.12 5.96
CA ARG A 39 2.41 7.70 6.54
C ARG A 39 1.36 6.64 6.89
N ILE A 40 1.21 5.61 6.07
CA ILE A 40 0.33 4.46 6.38
C ILE A 40 0.82 3.71 7.63
N LEU A 41 2.12 3.49 7.77
CA LEU A 41 2.68 2.85 8.96
C LEU A 41 2.49 3.72 10.22
N GLY A 42 2.59 5.04 10.07
CA GLY A 42 2.22 6.00 11.13
C GLY A 42 0.75 5.88 11.52
N PHE A 43 -0.15 5.75 10.55
CA PHE A 43 -1.56 5.45 10.81
C PHE A 43 -1.76 4.13 11.57
N TYR A 44 -1.08 3.05 11.19
CA TYR A 44 -1.17 1.78 11.93
C TYR A 44 -0.66 1.90 13.38
N THR A 45 0.34 2.76 13.62
CA THR A 45 0.80 3.07 14.98
C THR A 45 -0.30 3.78 15.79
N SER A 46 -0.99 4.75 15.18
CA SER A 46 -2.13 5.41 15.81
C SER A 46 -3.30 4.45 16.06
N LEU A 47 -3.59 3.55 15.11
CA LEU A 47 -4.60 2.51 15.26
C LEU A 47 -4.25 1.55 16.40
N GLY A 48 -2.98 1.17 16.54
CA GLY A 48 -2.50 0.37 17.67
C GLY A 48 -2.73 1.05 19.03
N THR A 49 -2.59 2.38 19.09
CA THR A 49 -2.91 3.16 20.30
C THR A 49 -4.40 3.10 20.60
N CYS A 50 -5.27 3.29 19.61
CA CYS A 50 -6.72 3.16 19.75
C CYS A 50 -7.12 1.73 20.20
N LEU A 51 -6.48 0.70 19.65
CA LEU A 51 -6.70 -0.69 20.05
C LEU A 51 -6.26 -0.96 21.51
N GLY A 52 -5.19 -0.30 21.97
CA GLY A 52 -4.81 -0.31 23.38
C GLY A 52 -5.92 0.24 24.28
N LEU A 53 -6.46 1.42 23.95
CA LEU A 53 -7.58 2.01 24.68
C LEU A 53 -8.84 1.14 24.62
N ALA A 54 -9.13 0.52 23.47
CA ALA A 54 -10.24 -0.41 23.32
C ALA A 54 -10.09 -1.64 24.22
N ARG A 55 -8.86 -2.14 24.40
CA ARG A 55 -8.55 -3.26 25.31
C ARG A 55 -8.72 -2.86 26.77
N ASP A 56 -8.33 -1.65 27.16
CA ASP A 56 -8.59 -1.17 28.51
C ASP A 56 -10.10 -1.07 28.79
N ASN A 57 -10.87 -0.61 27.80
CA ASN A 57 -12.34 -0.59 27.88
C ASN A 57 -12.93 -1.99 27.95
N GLN A 58 -12.41 -2.95 27.19
CA GLN A 58 -12.80 -4.36 27.31
C GLN A 58 -12.64 -4.86 28.74
N SER A 59 -11.50 -4.59 29.39
CA SER A 59 -11.25 -5.01 30.77
C SER A 59 -12.24 -4.37 31.74
N ARG A 60 -12.56 -3.07 31.58
CA ARG A 60 -13.58 -2.39 32.40
C ARG A 60 -14.98 -2.99 32.22
N ILE A 61 -15.36 -3.28 30.98
CA ILE A 61 -16.66 -3.91 30.66
C ILE A 61 -16.76 -5.30 31.29
N GLN A 62 -15.71 -6.12 31.17
CA GLN A 62 -15.68 -7.45 31.77
C GLN A 62 -15.77 -7.40 33.30
N LEU A 63 -15.09 -6.44 33.93
CA LEU A 63 -15.15 -6.24 35.37
C LEU A 63 -16.56 -5.84 35.84
N ALA A 64 -17.21 -4.92 35.13
CA ALA A 64 -18.60 -4.54 35.45
C ALA A 64 -19.58 -5.71 35.30
N ILE A 65 -19.42 -6.54 34.27
CA ILE A 65 -20.24 -7.76 34.09
C ILE A 65 -19.99 -8.75 35.22
N MET A 66 -18.73 -8.95 35.63
CA MET A 66 -18.38 -9.86 36.73
C MET A 66 -19.00 -9.41 38.04
N HIS A 67 -18.79 -8.15 38.43
CA HIS A 67 -19.39 -7.59 39.65
C HIS A 67 -20.91 -7.65 39.62
N TYR A 68 -21.55 -7.45 38.47
CA TYR A 68 -23.00 -7.57 38.37
C TYR A 68 -23.50 -8.99 38.70
N GLU A 69 -22.83 -10.03 38.17
CA GLU A 69 -23.23 -11.41 38.44
C GLU A 69 -23.00 -11.80 39.91
N GLU A 70 -21.94 -11.28 40.54
CA GLU A 70 -21.66 -11.45 41.98
C GLU A 70 -22.73 -10.74 42.84
N GLU A 71 -22.94 -9.44 42.62
CA GLU A 71 -23.83 -8.58 43.41
C GLU A 71 -25.31 -8.95 43.21
N ARG A 72 -25.68 -9.58 42.08
CA ARG A 72 -27.04 -10.09 41.85
C ARG A 72 -27.35 -11.33 42.70
N GLY A 73 -26.35 -12.13 43.05
CA GLY A 73 -26.51 -13.34 43.86
C GLY A 73 -26.55 -13.10 45.37
N GLU A 74 -26.11 -11.92 45.83
CA GLU A 74 -26.02 -11.56 47.24
C GLU A 74 -27.34 -10.99 47.78
N ASN A 75 -27.98 -11.70 48.72
CA ASN A 75 -29.14 -11.23 49.49
C ASN A 75 -28.72 -10.48 50.76
N VAL A 76 -27.87 -9.45 50.63
CA VAL A 76 -27.42 -8.65 51.78
C VAL A 76 -28.15 -7.30 51.73
N GLY A 77 -28.75 -6.89 52.86
CA GLY A 77 -29.61 -5.71 52.99
C GLY A 77 -28.90 -4.34 52.90
N GLY A 78 -28.03 -4.15 51.90
CA GLY A 78 -27.35 -2.89 51.57
C GLY A 78 -27.68 -2.38 50.16
N GLU A 79 -27.02 -1.29 49.74
CA GLU A 79 -27.08 -0.79 48.35
C GLU A 79 -26.58 -1.89 47.39
N LYS A 80 -27.43 -2.34 46.48
CA LYS A 80 -27.06 -3.32 45.46
C LYS A 80 -26.24 -2.65 44.35
N TYR A 81 -25.35 -3.42 43.73
CA TYR A 81 -24.62 -3.06 42.51
C TYR A 81 -23.59 -1.93 42.63
N VAL A 82 -23.11 -1.63 43.84
CA VAL A 82 -22.17 -0.52 44.08
C VAL A 82 -20.91 -0.64 43.23
N LYS A 83 -20.31 -1.84 43.15
CA LYS A 83 -19.09 -2.05 42.35
C LYS A 83 -19.40 -1.98 40.86
N THR A 84 -20.50 -2.60 40.42
CA THR A 84 -20.96 -2.54 39.03
C THR A 84 -21.12 -1.08 38.56
N LEU A 85 -21.82 -0.25 39.34
CA LEU A 85 -22.05 1.16 39.02
C LEU A 85 -20.73 1.95 38.96
N GLN A 86 -19.82 1.69 39.90
CA GLN A 86 -18.50 2.33 39.91
C GLN A 86 -17.69 2.02 38.65
N ASP A 87 -17.70 0.76 38.18
CA ASP A 87 -16.97 0.38 36.97
C ASP A 87 -17.62 0.89 35.69
N LEU A 88 -18.95 0.92 35.63
CA LEU A 88 -19.69 1.56 34.53
C LEU A 88 -19.40 3.06 34.45
N GLN A 89 -19.29 3.75 35.60
CA GLN A 89 -18.93 5.16 35.64
C GLN A 89 -17.50 5.39 35.12
N ARG A 90 -16.52 4.59 35.57
CA ARG A 90 -15.13 4.66 35.07
C ARG A 90 -15.05 4.40 33.56
N LEU A 91 -15.84 3.45 33.05
CA LEU A 91 -15.95 3.20 31.61
C LEU A 91 -16.47 4.43 30.87
N ARG A 92 -17.49 5.10 31.42
CA ARG A 92 -18.07 6.32 30.83
C ARG A 92 -17.09 7.48 30.79
N GLU A 93 -16.33 7.65 31.86
CA GLU A 93 -15.28 8.67 31.96
C GLU A 93 -14.12 8.41 30.99
N ALA A 94 -13.79 7.14 30.72
CA ALA A 94 -12.77 6.77 29.73
C ALA A 94 -13.19 7.04 28.28
N GLY A 95 -14.48 6.94 27.97
CA GLY A 95 -15.02 7.22 26.64
C GLY A 95 -14.61 6.21 25.56
N GLY A 96 -14.77 6.61 24.29
CA GLY A 96 -14.46 5.77 23.14
C GLY A 96 -12.97 5.78 22.73
N PRO A 97 -12.47 4.74 22.06
CA PRO A 97 -11.06 4.62 21.68
C PRO A 97 -10.64 5.45 20.46
N PHE A 98 -11.60 5.98 19.68
CA PHE A 98 -11.34 6.69 18.43
C PHE A 98 -11.57 8.19 18.60
N THR A 99 -10.51 8.98 18.43
CA THR A 99 -10.57 10.43 18.54
C THR A 99 -10.78 11.10 17.17
N TYR A 100 -11.07 12.39 17.20
CA TYR A 100 -11.17 13.19 15.97
C TYR A 100 -9.85 13.21 15.18
N GLU A 101 -8.70 13.27 15.87
CA GLU A 101 -7.37 13.24 15.27
C GLU A 101 -7.12 11.92 14.53
N PHE A 102 -7.55 10.79 15.10
CA PHE A 102 -7.49 9.50 14.44
C PHE A 102 -8.30 9.49 13.14
N SER A 103 -9.53 10.02 13.16
CA SER A 103 -10.37 10.13 11.96
C SER A 103 -9.75 11.01 10.88
N MET A 104 -9.14 12.15 11.25
CA MET A 104 -8.41 13.00 10.32
C MET A 104 -7.22 12.26 9.68
N LEU A 105 -6.45 11.52 10.49
CA LEU A 105 -5.32 10.73 10.00
C LEU A 105 -5.77 9.63 9.03
N PHE A 106 -6.86 8.92 9.35
CA PHE A 106 -7.46 7.92 8.47
C PHE A 106 -7.84 8.53 7.11
N ASN A 107 -8.53 9.68 7.12
CA ASN A 107 -8.96 10.35 5.89
C ASN A 107 -7.77 10.82 5.05
N SER A 108 -6.73 11.39 5.68
CA SER A 108 -5.51 11.81 4.97
C SER A 108 -4.82 10.62 4.28
N VAL A 109 -4.72 9.47 4.97
CA VAL A 109 -4.16 8.26 4.39
C VAL A 109 -5.02 7.73 3.24
N TRP A 110 -6.34 7.76 3.39
CA TRP A 110 -7.28 7.34 2.36
C TRP A 110 -7.16 8.19 1.08
N GLU A 111 -7.14 9.51 1.21
CA GLU A 111 -6.99 10.46 0.10
C GLU A 111 -5.68 10.23 -0.65
N GLN A 112 -4.57 10.07 0.09
CA GLN A 112 -3.28 9.82 -0.52
C GLN A 112 -3.19 8.46 -1.22
N GLN A 113 -3.88 7.43 -0.72
CA GLN A 113 -3.96 6.15 -1.41
C GLN A 113 -4.69 6.27 -2.75
N ALA A 114 -5.79 7.04 -2.78
CA ALA A 114 -6.50 7.34 -4.01
C ALA A 114 -5.60 8.10 -5.00
N GLU A 115 -4.84 9.09 -4.51
CA GLU A 115 -3.89 9.84 -5.33
C GLU A 115 -2.77 8.93 -5.87
N MET A 116 -2.19 8.06 -5.05
CA MET A 116 -1.16 7.09 -5.47
C MET A 116 -1.68 6.21 -6.60
N LEU A 117 -2.90 5.67 -6.45
CA LEU A 117 -3.53 4.84 -7.46
C LEU A 117 -3.72 5.61 -8.77
N GLN A 118 -4.17 6.86 -8.71
CA GLN A 118 -4.32 7.72 -9.90
C GLN A 118 -2.99 7.95 -10.60
N LYS A 119 -1.92 8.28 -9.88
CA LYS A 119 -0.58 8.47 -10.45
C LYS A 119 -0.08 7.20 -11.15
N LEU A 120 -0.29 6.02 -10.54
CA LEU A 120 0.10 4.74 -11.13
C LEU A 120 -0.70 4.39 -12.38
N GLN A 121 -2.02 4.61 -12.36
CA GLN A 121 -2.89 4.38 -13.51
C GLN A 121 -2.56 5.31 -14.68
N ALA A 122 -2.28 6.58 -14.41
CA ALA A 122 -1.84 7.54 -15.42
C ALA A 122 -0.52 7.07 -16.07
N ARG A 123 0.43 6.61 -15.24
CA ARG A 123 1.71 6.07 -15.74
C ARG A 123 1.54 4.79 -16.55
N GLU A 124 0.66 3.89 -16.13
CA GLU A 124 0.35 2.66 -16.86
C GLU A 124 -0.27 2.94 -18.23
N LYS A 125 -1.17 3.94 -18.31
CA LYS A 125 -1.78 4.38 -19.56
C LYS A 125 -0.75 4.99 -20.52
N LEU A 126 0.09 5.90 -20.02
CA LEU A 126 1.18 6.48 -20.79
C LEU A 126 2.16 5.40 -21.30
N ASP A 127 2.45 4.39 -20.48
CA ASP A 127 3.33 3.29 -20.91
C ASP A 127 2.72 2.45 -22.04
N LYS A 128 1.40 2.22 -22.04
CA LYS A 128 0.66 1.54 -23.12
C LYS A 128 0.72 2.35 -24.42
N GLU A 129 0.53 3.66 -24.35
CA GLU A 129 0.61 4.56 -25.50
C GLU A 129 2.05 4.65 -26.06
N LEU A 130 3.05 4.81 -25.19
CA LEU A 130 4.45 4.81 -25.60
C LEU A 130 4.87 3.48 -26.26
N LYS A 131 4.33 2.35 -25.81
CA LYS A 131 4.57 1.04 -26.45
C LYS A 131 4.05 1.00 -27.88
N SER A 132 2.84 1.50 -28.13
CA SER A 132 2.28 1.50 -29.48
C SER A 132 3.09 2.42 -30.41
N ALA A 133 3.35 3.66 -29.96
CA ALA A 133 4.13 4.64 -30.71
C ALA A 133 5.55 4.16 -31.01
N GLN A 134 6.18 3.51 -30.03
CA GLN A 134 7.52 3.00 -30.24
C GLN A 134 7.53 1.76 -31.12
N THR A 135 6.54 0.87 -31.01
CA THR A 135 6.39 -0.25 -31.95
C THR A 135 6.27 0.27 -33.39
N TRP A 136 5.49 1.32 -33.58
CA TRP A 136 5.39 2.04 -34.86
C TRP A 136 6.74 2.62 -35.32
N ARG A 137 7.44 3.38 -34.48
CA ARG A 137 8.76 3.94 -34.82
C ARG A 137 9.76 2.86 -35.25
N ARG A 138 9.70 1.68 -34.64
CA ARG A 138 10.60 0.55 -34.95
C ARG A 138 10.29 -0.06 -36.31
N VAL A 139 9.01 -0.21 -36.65
CA VAL A 139 8.58 -0.61 -37.99
C VAL A 139 9.10 0.40 -39.02
N THR A 140 8.97 1.71 -38.75
CA THR A 140 9.48 2.75 -39.65
C THR A 140 11.00 2.73 -39.80
N ILE A 141 11.77 2.57 -38.71
CA ILE A 141 13.23 2.47 -38.77
C ILE A 141 13.66 1.22 -39.55
N ALA A 142 13.01 0.07 -39.33
CA ALA A 142 13.32 -1.15 -40.06
C ALA A 142 13.09 -0.99 -41.56
N ILE A 143 11.99 -0.34 -41.97
CA ILE A 143 11.72 0.00 -43.37
C ILE A 143 12.83 0.92 -43.91
N PHE A 144 13.18 1.99 -43.19
CA PHE A 144 14.21 2.94 -43.62
C PHE A 144 15.59 2.30 -43.79
N VAL A 145 16.03 1.49 -42.81
CA VAL A 145 17.29 0.74 -42.89
C VAL A 145 17.29 -0.21 -44.07
N THR A 146 16.17 -0.91 -44.31
CA THR A 146 16.04 -1.84 -45.43
C THR A 146 16.15 -1.12 -46.77
N VAL A 147 15.48 0.03 -46.93
CA VAL A 147 15.54 0.86 -48.13
C VAL A 147 16.92 1.48 -48.34
N PHE A 148 17.58 1.94 -47.28
CA PHE A 148 18.92 2.51 -47.36
C PHE A 148 19.97 1.46 -47.77
N MET A 149 19.90 0.26 -47.18
CA MET A 149 20.80 -0.84 -47.52
C MET A 149 20.57 -1.37 -48.94
N SER A 150 19.32 -1.45 -49.41
CA SER A 150 19.04 -1.84 -50.79
C SER A 150 19.55 -0.80 -51.79
N ALA A 151 19.43 0.50 -51.49
CA ALA A 151 19.99 1.57 -52.31
C ALA A 151 21.53 1.51 -52.36
N LEU A 152 22.21 1.23 -51.24
CA LEU A 152 23.66 1.04 -51.21
C LEU A 152 24.10 -0.12 -52.13
N ILE A 153 23.39 -1.26 -52.08
CA ILE A 153 23.66 -2.40 -52.96
C ILE A 153 23.47 -2.01 -54.43
N LEU A 154 22.36 -1.33 -54.76
CA LEU A 154 22.07 -0.89 -56.13
C LEU A 154 23.10 0.13 -56.65
N SER A 155 23.62 1.01 -55.79
CA SER A 155 24.66 1.98 -56.17
C SER A 155 25.99 1.32 -56.57
N VAL A 156 26.37 0.23 -55.89
CA VAL A 156 27.57 -0.55 -56.23
C VAL A 156 27.41 -1.22 -57.60
N VAL A 157 26.23 -1.76 -57.89
CA VAL A 157 25.93 -2.40 -59.19
C VAL A 157 25.98 -1.39 -60.34
N ALA A 158 25.55 -0.14 -60.11
CA ALA A 158 25.62 0.92 -61.13
C ALA A 158 27.08 1.32 -61.47
N VAL A 159 27.96 1.43 -60.47
CA VAL A 159 29.40 1.74 -60.67
C VAL A 159 30.15 0.57 -61.30
N ALA A 160 29.74 -0.68 -61.03
CA ALA A 160 30.35 -1.88 -61.60
C ALA A 160 30.27 -1.96 -63.13
N LYS A 161 29.32 -1.26 -63.75
CA LYS A 161 29.23 -1.17 -65.22
C LYS A 161 30.28 -0.24 -65.84
N ALA A 162 30.98 0.58 -65.04
CA ALA A 162 31.92 1.58 -65.54
C ALA A 162 33.41 1.26 -65.24
N TRP A 163 33.77 0.46 -64.22
CA TRP A 163 35.20 0.14 -63.94
C TRP A 163 35.39 -1.14 -63.08
N LYS A 164 36.04 -2.18 -63.63
CA LYS A 164 36.20 -3.53 -63.02
C LYS A 164 37.01 -3.64 -61.70
N PRO A 165 38.12 -2.91 -61.46
CA PRO A 165 38.97 -3.10 -60.27
C PRO A 165 38.35 -2.60 -58.96
N VAL A 166 37.55 -1.53 -59.04
CA VAL A 166 36.89 -0.91 -57.87
C VAL A 166 35.86 -1.86 -57.23
N VAL A 167 35.28 -2.77 -58.01
CA VAL A 167 34.26 -3.74 -57.60
C VAL A 167 34.80 -4.80 -56.63
N ILE A 168 36.02 -5.29 -56.86
CA ILE A 168 36.62 -6.35 -56.05
C ILE A 168 36.98 -5.82 -54.66
N ALA A 169 37.49 -4.59 -54.57
CA ALA A 169 37.85 -3.95 -53.31
C ALA A 169 36.61 -3.61 -52.45
N LEU A 170 35.52 -3.14 -53.05
CA LEU A 170 34.28 -2.82 -52.34
C LEU A 170 33.49 -4.06 -51.90
N ALA A 171 33.41 -5.09 -52.74
CA ALA A 171 32.74 -6.36 -52.40
C ALA A 171 33.43 -7.10 -51.23
N ALA A 172 34.76 -7.02 -51.14
CA ALA A 172 35.52 -7.59 -50.03
C ALA A 172 35.35 -6.82 -48.70
N GLY A 173 35.03 -5.52 -48.74
CA GLY A 173 34.88 -4.66 -47.55
C GLY A 173 33.47 -4.57 -46.96
N LEU A 174 32.42 -4.90 -47.72
CA LEU A 174 31.00 -4.79 -47.34
C LEU A 174 30.51 -5.67 -46.16
N PRO A 175 31.06 -6.88 -45.89
CA PRO A 175 30.57 -7.73 -44.78
C PRO A 175 30.85 -7.14 -43.38
N ALA A 176 31.95 -6.41 -43.22
CA ALA A 176 32.42 -5.94 -41.91
C ALA A 176 31.58 -4.77 -41.31
N PRO A 177 31.13 -3.76 -42.08
CA PRO A 177 30.26 -2.70 -41.58
C PRO A 177 28.86 -3.19 -41.17
N ILE A 178 28.28 -4.13 -41.93
CA ILE A 178 26.92 -4.65 -41.71
C ILE A 178 26.85 -5.50 -40.43
N ALA A 179 27.84 -6.37 -40.20
CA ALA A 179 27.92 -7.18 -38.99
C ALA A 179 28.09 -6.35 -37.71
N THR A 180 28.88 -5.27 -37.80
CA THR A 180 29.13 -4.34 -36.68
C THR A 180 27.89 -3.50 -36.36
N ALA A 181 27.21 -2.96 -37.38
CA ALA A 181 25.95 -2.23 -37.20
C ALA A 181 24.83 -3.12 -36.64
N GLY A 182 24.74 -4.38 -37.09
CA GLY A 182 23.78 -5.35 -36.58
C GLY A 182 23.98 -5.68 -35.09
N LYS A 183 25.22 -5.94 -34.66
CA LYS A 183 25.56 -6.19 -33.25
C LYS A 183 25.30 -4.97 -32.37
N TRP A 184 25.59 -3.76 -32.87
CA TRP A 184 25.31 -2.53 -32.16
C TRP A 184 23.80 -2.32 -31.96
N CYS A 185 22.99 -2.49 -33.02
CA CYS A 185 21.53 -2.41 -32.95
C CYS A 185 20.94 -3.42 -31.95
N ASP A 186 21.39 -4.67 -31.97
CA ASP A 186 20.93 -5.71 -31.03
C ASP A 186 21.31 -5.39 -29.58
N SER A 187 22.55 -4.96 -29.33
CA SER A 187 23.01 -4.56 -27.99
C SER A 187 22.23 -3.37 -27.44
N TRP A 188 22.07 -2.32 -28.24
CA TRP A 188 21.28 -1.14 -27.90
C TRP A 188 19.82 -1.52 -27.59
N TRP A 189 19.24 -2.39 -28.40
CA TRP A 189 17.87 -2.87 -28.21
C TRP A 189 17.68 -3.70 -26.94
N LYS A 190 18.62 -4.61 -26.67
CA LYS A 190 18.62 -5.42 -25.44
C LYS A 190 18.74 -4.56 -24.20
N LYS A 191 19.59 -3.53 -24.22
CA LYS A 191 19.70 -2.54 -23.14
C LYS A 191 18.37 -1.81 -22.93
N TYR A 192 17.83 -1.23 -24.00
CA TYR A 192 16.56 -0.50 -23.96
C TYR A 192 15.38 -1.34 -23.44
N ARG A 193 15.26 -2.59 -23.92
CA ARG A 193 14.19 -3.51 -23.51
C ARG A 193 14.30 -3.86 -22.02
N ARG A 194 15.52 -4.08 -21.52
CA ARG A 194 15.77 -4.41 -20.11
C ARG A 194 15.39 -3.24 -19.19
N GLU A 195 15.84 -2.03 -19.51
CA GLU A 195 15.50 -0.83 -18.72
C GLU A 195 13.99 -0.59 -18.69
N ARG A 196 13.31 -0.64 -19.84
CA ARG A 196 11.83 -0.50 -19.92
C ARG A 196 11.10 -1.60 -19.13
N LYS A 197 11.56 -2.84 -19.21
CA LYS A 197 10.96 -3.96 -18.48
C LYS A 197 11.10 -3.76 -16.96
N GLY A 198 12.28 -3.35 -16.49
CA GLY A 198 12.51 -3.04 -15.07
C GLY A 198 11.60 -1.92 -14.55
N LYS A 199 11.50 -0.80 -15.29
CA LYS A 199 10.60 0.31 -14.94
C LYS A 199 9.13 -0.13 -14.85
N LYS A 200 8.66 -0.91 -15.83
CA LYS A 200 7.29 -1.43 -15.82
C LYS A 200 7.04 -2.34 -14.63
N GLU A 201 7.92 -3.30 -14.37
CA GLU A 201 7.74 -4.21 -13.24
C GLU A 201 7.69 -3.47 -11.90
N LEU A 202 8.48 -2.40 -11.74
CA LEU A 202 8.41 -1.55 -10.56
C LEU A 202 7.04 -0.87 -10.40
N ILE A 203 6.50 -0.33 -11.49
CA ILE A 203 5.15 0.28 -11.50
C ILE A 203 4.08 -0.77 -11.20
N ASP A 204 4.17 -1.95 -11.81
CA ASP A 204 3.21 -3.04 -11.59
C ASP A 204 3.23 -3.50 -10.11
N LEU A 205 4.40 -3.59 -9.48
CA LEU A 205 4.57 -3.90 -8.06
C LEU A 205 3.96 -2.83 -7.16
N MET A 206 4.26 -1.55 -7.42
CA MET A 206 3.66 -0.43 -6.67
C MET A 206 2.14 -0.43 -6.79
N ASN A 207 1.60 -0.72 -7.99
CA ASN A 207 0.16 -0.78 -8.24
C ASN A 207 -0.51 -1.95 -7.52
N ALA A 208 0.12 -3.13 -7.53
CA ALA A 208 -0.34 -4.26 -6.75
C ALA A 208 -0.39 -3.94 -5.25
N GLY A 209 0.69 -3.39 -4.68
CA GLY A 209 0.74 -3.00 -3.26
C GLY A 209 -0.26 -1.91 -2.88
N THR A 210 -0.44 -0.91 -3.75
CA THR A 210 -1.43 0.17 -3.58
C THR A 210 -2.85 -0.40 -3.52
N ARG A 211 -3.21 -1.31 -4.43
CA ARG A 211 -4.54 -1.95 -4.46
C ARG A 211 -4.81 -2.81 -3.24
N ILE A 212 -3.81 -3.57 -2.79
CA ILE A 212 -3.91 -4.37 -1.55
C ILE A 212 -4.20 -3.44 -0.37
N SER A 213 -3.38 -2.39 -0.20
CA SER A 213 -3.56 -1.46 0.91
C SER A 213 -4.90 -0.72 0.88
N ILE A 214 -5.47 -0.42 -0.30
CA ILE A 214 -6.81 0.16 -0.39
C ILE A 214 -7.87 -0.80 0.16
N ASN A 215 -7.82 -2.08 -0.21
CA ASN A 215 -8.75 -3.09 0.28
C ASN A 215 -8.63 -3.28 1.80
N ASP A 216 -7.40 -3.24 2.31
CA ASP A 216 -7.14 -3.29 3.75
C ASP A 216 -7.77 -2.09 4.48
N LEU A 217 -7.58 -0.87 3.97
CA LEU A 217 -8.15 0.34 4.55
C LEU A 217 -9.68 0.33 4.54
N VAL A 218 -10.31 -0.23 3.49
CA VAL A 218 -11.77 -0.45 3.47
C VAL A 218 -12.19 -1.35 4.61
N THR A 219 -11.51 -2.48 4.78
CA THR A 219 -11.81 -3.45 5.83
C THR A 219 -11.62 -2.84 7.22
N ILE A 220 -10.52 -2.13 7.43
CA ILE A 220 -10.22 -1.41 8.67
C ILE A 220 -11.31 -0.38 8.97
N ARG A 221 -11.74 0.42 7.98
CA ARG A 221 -12.82 1.40 8.17
C ARG A 221 -14.11 0.76 8.66
N LEU A 222 -14.48 -0.39 8.07
CA LEU A 222 -15.68 -1.12 8.46
C LEU A 222 -15.58 -1.63 9.90
N LEU A 223 -14.43 -2.21 10.27
CA LEU A 223 -14.19 -2.73 11.61
C LEU A 223 -14.11 -1.62 12.68
N VAL A 224 -13.43 -0.50 12.38
CA VAL A 224 -13.37 0.70 13.23
C VAL A 224 -14.78 1.25 13.47
N SER A 225 -15.56 1.42 12.40
CA SER A 225 -16.94 1.92 12.49
C SER A 225 -17.80 1.02 13.38
N LYS A 226 -17.75 -0.30 13.14
CA LYS A 226 -18.48 -1.28 13.94
C LYS A 226 -18.05 -1.25 15.41
N LEU A 227 -16.75 -1.26 15.68
CA LEU A 227 -16.22 -1.21 17.05
C LEU A 227 -16.67 0.07 17.77
N GLY A 228 -16.64 1.21 17.06
CA GLY A 228 -17.13 2.50 17.53
C GLY A 228 -18.62 2.47 17.88
N THR A 229 -19.46 1.88 17.03
CA THR A 229 -20.89 1.71 17.29
C THR A 229 -21.16 0.84 18.52
N GLU A 230 -20.44 -0.28 18.69
CA GLU A 230 -20.65 -1.15 19.85
C GLU A 230 -20.24 -0.47 21.15
N ILE A 231 -19.09 0.22 21.20
CA ILE A 231 -18.68 0.94 22.43
C ILE A 231 -19.62 2.10 22.75
N GLU A 232 -20.10 2.85 21.75
CA GLU A 232 -21.06 3.92 21.97
C GLU A 232 -22.38 3.38 22.54
N SER A 233 -22.87 2.24 22.03
CA SER A 233 -24.06 1.59 22.57
C SER A 233 -23.85 1.10 24.01
N ILE A 234 -22.68 0.55 24.34
CA ILE A 234 -22.35 0.14 25.72
C ILE A 234 -22.34 1.36 26.65
N LEU A 235 -21.73 2.47 26.21
CA LEU A 235 -21.67 3.72 26.99
C LEU A 235 -23.06 4.33 27.21
N GLN A 236 -23.95 4.26 26.22
CA GLN A 236 -25.34 4.70 26.36
C GLN A 236 -26.11 3.85 27.37
N ASN A 237 -25.95 2.51 27.33
CA ASN A 237 -26.56 1.62 28.32
C ASN A 237 -26.00 1.87 29.74
N ALA A 238 -24.69 2.12 29.86
CA ALA A 238 -24.09 2.49 31.14
C ALA A 238 -24.66 3.82 31.67
N GLY A 239 -24.86 4.81 30.80
CA GLY A 239 -25.51 6.07 31.15
C GLY A 239 -26.96 5.90 31.61
N PHE A 240 -27.73 5.03 30.93
CA PHE A 240 -29.10 4.69 31.31
C PHE A 240 -29.14 4.04 32.71
N ILE A 241 -28.28 3.06 32.98
CA ILE A 241 -28.20 2.41 34.30
C ILE A 241 -27.84 3.41 35.40
N LEU A 242 -26.89 4.32 35.14
CA LEU A 242 -26.44 5.30 36.13
C LEU A 242 -27.49 6.39 36.42
N GLY A 243 -28.48 6.57 35.54
CA GLY A 243 -29.56 7.55 35.70
C GLY A 243 -30.83 6.99 36.33
N GLU A 244 -30.93 5.68 36.52
CA GLU A 244 -32.14 4.98 36.96
C GLU A 244 -31.86 4.13 38.22
N GLU A 245 -32.64 4.31 39.28
CA GLU A 245 -32.47 3.56 40.53
C GLU A 245 -33.20 2.21 40.55
N GLN A 246 -33.93 1.88 39.47
CA GLN A 246 -34.78 0.70 39.41
C GLN A 246 -33.99 -0.57 39.07
N GLU A 247 -34.23 -1.65 39.83
CA GLU A 247 -33.56 -2.95 39.61
C GLU A 247 -33.81 -3.53 38.20
N GLU A 248 -34.97 -3.27 37.60
CA GLU A 248 -35.29 -3.71 36.24
C GLU A 248 -34.49 -2.96 35.16
N ALA A 249 -34.21 -1.67 35.39
CA ALA A 249 -33.33 -0.89 34.50
C ALA A 249 -31.91 -1.45 34.52
N MET A 250 -31.39 -1.81 35.70
CA MET A 250 -30.10 -2.49 35.86
C MET A 250 -30.06 -3.83 35.11
N LYS A 251 -31.07 -4.69 35.30
CA LYS A 251 -31.15 -6.01 34.63
C LYS A 251 -31.21 -5.87 33.10
N LEU A 252 -32.01 -4.93 32.60
CA LEU A 252 -32.15 -4.70 31.16
C LEU A 252 -30.86 -4.13 30.57
N GLY A 253 -30.31 -3.08 31.17
CA GLY A 253 -29.10 -2.42 30.69
C GLY A 253 -27.91 -3.38 30.69
N MET A 254 -27.72 -4.17 31.77
CA MET A 254 -26.61 -5.11 31.84
C MET A 254 -26.73 -6.26 30.84
N ARG A 255 -27.96 -6.71 30.54
CA ARG A 255 -28.21 -7.69 29.48
C ARG A 255 -27.75 -7.16 28.12
N GLU A 256 -28.09 -5.92 27.79
CA GLU A 256 -27.67 -5.31 26.52
C GLU A 256 -26.16 -5.07 26.50
N ILE A 257 -25.56 -4.58 27.59
CA ILE A 257 -24.10 -4.44 27.71
C ILE A 257 -23.39 -5.76 27.45
N LYS A 258 -23.83 -6.87 28.08
CA LYS A 258 -23.24 -8.20 27.89
C LYS A 258 -23.29 -8.65 26.43
N LYS A 259 -24.45 -8.50 25.77
CA LYS A 259 -24.63 -8.82 24.35
C LYS A 259 -23.71 -7.99 23.45
N ARG A 260 -23.60 -6.68 23.70
CA ARG A 260 -22.75 -5.76 22.94
C ARG A 260 -21.27 -6.01 23.16
N ALA A 261 -20.89 -6.36 24.39
CA ALA A 261 -19.52 -6.66 24.78
C ALA A 261 -18.95 -7.84 23.98
N GLU A 262 -19.74 -8.90 23.75
CA GLU A 262 -19.33 -10.04 22.93
C GLU A 262 -18.99 -9.60 21.49
N VAL A 263 -19.82 -8.76 20.87
CA VAL A 263 -19.59 -8.24 19.52
C VAL A 263 -18.40 -7.28 19.48
N PHE A 264 -18.25 -6.43 20.50
CA PHE A 264 -17.13 -5.52 20.68
C PHE A 264 -15.80 -6.27 20.74
N MET A 265 -15.70 -7.29 21.60
CA MET A 265 -14.47 -8.10 21.77
C MET A 265 -14.05 -8.78 20.46
N LYS A 266 -14.99 -9.44 19.79
CA LYS A 266 -14.72 -10.10 18.51
C LYS A 266 -14.27 -9.09 17.45
N THR A 267 -14.96 -7.96 17.33
CA THR A 267 -14.61 -6.93 16.35
C THR A 267 -13.24 -6.32 16.62
N MET A 268 -12.85 -6.19 17.89
CA MET A 268 -11.52 -5.70 18.28
C MET A 268 -10.41 -6.70 17.90
N GLU A 269 -10.64 -8.00 18.06
CA GLU A 269 -9.71 -9.05 17.66
C GLU A 269 -9.55 -9.09 16.12
N ASP A 270 -10.67 -9.03 15.40
CA ASP A 270 -10.67 -8.96 13.93
C ASP A 270 -9.90 -7.71 13.44
N LEU A 271 -10.12 -6.56 14.07
CA LEU A 271 -9.44 -5.30 13.74
C LEU A 271 -7.94 -5.36 14.05
N SER A 272 -7.55 -5.95 15.19
CA SER A 272 -6.14 -6.11 15.56
C SER A 272 -5.42 -7.01 14.56
N THR A 273 -6.02 -8.14 14.22
CA THR A 273 -5.49 -9.10 13.24
C THR A 273 -5.32 -8.45 11.86
N GLN A 274 -6.34 -7.71 11.41
CA GLN A 274 -6.28 -7.02 10.14
C GLN A 274 -5.21 -5.92 10.16
N ALA A 275 -5.10 -5.12 11.23
CA ALA A 275 -4.10 -4.06 11.34
C ALA A 275 -2.67 -4.60 11.27
N ASP A 276 -2.38 -5.69 12.00
CA ASP A 276 -1.06 -6.33 12.01
C ASP A 276 -0.71 -6.90 10.63
N LYS A 277 -1.66 -7.60 10.00
CA LYS A 277 -1.50 -8.13 8.65
C LYS A 277 -1.21 -7.00 7.65
N SER A 278 -2.05 -5.97 7.61
CA SER A 278 -1.89 -4.89 6.64
C SER A 278 -0.59 -4.10 6.86
N SER A 279 -0.19 -3.87 8.12
CA SER A 279 1.09 -3.25 8.45
C SER A 279 2.27 -4.07 7.91
N HIS A 280 2.23 -5.40 8.13
CA HIS A 280 3.23 -6.31 7.59
C HIS A 280 3.29 -6.30 6.06
N GLU A 281 2.14 -6.26 5.38
CA GLU A 281 2.06 -6.19 3.92
C GLU A 281 2.67 -4.89 3.36
N ILE A 282 2.51 -3.75 4.04
CA ILE A 282 3.19 -2.49 3.68
C ILE A 282 4.72 -2.61 3.80
N HIS A 283 5.21 -3.18 4.91
CA HIS A 283 6.65 -3.43 5.07
C HIS A 283 7.21 -4.34 3.97
N ARG A 284 6.47 -5.41 3.65
CA ARG A 284 6.85 -6.35 2.60
C ARG A 284 6.84 -5.68 1.21
N ALA A 285 5.83 -4.89 0.90
CA ALA A 285 5.73 -4.18 -0.38
C ALA A 285 6.93 -3.25 -0.61
N ARG A 286 7.30 -2.46 0.41
CA ARG A 286 8.51 -1.61 0.38
C ARG A 286 9.78 -2.42 0.15
N THR A 287 9.92 -3.54 0.87
CA THR A 287 11.10 -4.42 0.76
C THR A 287 11.22 -4.98 -0.65
N VAL A 288 10.12 -5.46 -1.24
CA VAL A 288 10.11 -6.01 -2.61
C VAL A 288 10.47 -4.94 -3.63
N ILE A 289 9.95 -3.72 -3.47
CA ILE A 289 10.28 -2.58 -4.34
C ILE A 289 11.76 -2.22 -4.22
N LEU A 290 12.29 -2.14 -3.01
CA LEU A 290 13.71 -1.88 -2.77
C LEU A 290 14.61 -2.96 -3.40
N GLN A 291 14.29 -4.24 -3.19
CA GLN A 291 15.03 -5.35 -3.80
C GLN A 291 15.02 -5.26 -5.32
N ARG A 292 13.88 -4.89 -5.91
CA ARG A 292 13.76 -4.69 -7.35
C ARG A 292 14.68 -3.57 -7.84
N ILE A 293 14.78 -2.47 -7.08
CA ILE A 293 15.65 -1.32 -7.39
C ILE A 293 17.13 -1.70 -7.28
N ILE A 294 17.52 -2.42 -6.23
CA ILE A 294 18.90 -2.89 -6.02
C ILE A 294 19.32 -3.94 -7.08
N GLY A 295 18.36 -4.51 -7.81
CA GLY A 295 18.63 -5.52 -8.84
C GLY A 295 18.78 -6.94 -8.28
N GLN A 296 18.34 -7.17 -7.04
CA GLN A 296 18.22 -8.54 -6.52
C GLN A 296 16.95 -9.20 -7.07
N PRO A 297 16.99 -10.50 -7.40
CA PRO A 297 15.77 -11.23 -7.74
C PRO A 297 14.84 -11.23 -6.52
N SER A 298 13.59 -10.80 -6.71
CA SER A 298 12.53 -10.92 -5.72
C SER A 298 12.29 -12.42 -5.46
N ARG A 299 12.59 -12.88 -4.25
CA ARG A 299 12.34 -14.25 -3.78
C ARG A 299 10.86 -14.46 -3.44
#